data_AF-A0A954NXK9-F1
#
_entry.id   AF-A0A954NXK9-F1
#
_cell.length_a   1.000
_cell.length_b   1.000
_cell.length_c   1.000
_cell.angle_alpha   90.00
_cell.angle_beta   90.00
_cell.angle_gamma   90.00
#
_symmetry.space_group_name_H-M   'P 1'
#
loop_
_entity.id
_entity.type
_entity.pdbx_description
1 polymer ?
#
loop_
_entity_poly.entity_id
_entity_poly.type
_entity_poly.pdbx_seq_one_letter_code
_entity_poly.pdbx_strand_id
1 'polypeptide(L)' 'MRNQLGFLLQFAALVFLPLLILWQLNFGFKLIYMPALTLAGVVVFWIGHRLRDPVK' A
#
# COMPACT_ATOMS: atom_id res chain seq x y z
N MET A 1 -12.25 16.81 0.54
CA MET A 1 -11.27 16.09 1.39
C MET A 1 -11.08 14.62 1.04
N ARG A 2 -12.12 13.82 0.69
CA ARG A 2 -11.97 12.40 0.30
C ARG A 2 -10.92 12.15 -0.80
N ASN A 3 -10.83 13.03 -1.80
CA ASN A 3 -9.86 12.91 -2.88
C ASN A 3 -8.40 13.09 -2.42
N GLN A 4 -8.13 14.04 -1.52
CA GLN A 4 -6.81 14.22 -0.91
C GLN A 4 -6.44 13.02 -0.02
N LEU A 5 -7.42 12.47 0.69
CA LEU A 5 -7.22 11.30 1.54
C LEU A 5 -6.90 10.05 0.70
N GLY A 6 -7.61 9.85 -0.41
CA GLY A 6 -7.31 8.79 -1.36
C GLY A 6 -5.96 8.96 -2.05
N PHE A 7 -5.55 10.20 -2.38
CA PHE A 7 -4.21 10.49 -2.87
C PHE A 7 -3.13 10.11 -1.83
N LEU A 8 -3.29 10.51 -0.56
CA LEU A 8 -2.36 10.19 0.50
C LEU A 8 -2.22 8.68 0.72
N LEU A 9 -3.32 7.93 0.68
CA LEU A 9 -3.30 6.47 0.80
C LEU A 9 -2.55 5.79 -0.35
N GLN A 10 -2.77 6.23 -1.58
CA GLN A 10 -2.04 5.70 -2.74
C GLN A 10 -0.56 6.08 -2.71
N PHE A 11 -0.25 7.33 -2.36
CA PHE A 11 1.13 7.79 -2.20
C PHE A 11 1.86 6.99 -1.12
N ALA A 12 1.22 6.80 0.04
CA ALA A 12 1.77 5.99 1.11
C ALA A 12 2.01 4.54 0.67
N ALA A 13 1.06 3.92 -0.05
CA ALA A 13 1.25 2.57 -0.57
C ALA A 13 2.43 2.48 -1.55
N LEU A 14 2.57 3.44 -2.47
CA LEU A 14 3.66 3.43 -3.46
C LEU A 14 5.04 3.72 -2.85
N VAL A 15 5.11 4.49 -1.75
CA VAL A 15 6.39 4.82 -1.09
C VAL A 15 6.76 3.77 -0.05
N PHE A 16 5.84 3.41 0.85
CA PHE A 16 6.16 2.56 1.99
C PHE A 16 6.18 1.08 1.65
N LEU A 17 5.40 0.61 0.67
CA LEU A 17 5.43 -0.80 0.26
C LEU A 17 6.81 -1.26 -0.24
N PRO A 18 7.47 -0.57 -1.20
CA PRO A 18 8.80 -0.97 -1.64
C PRO A 18 9.85 -0.82 -0.53
N LEU A 19 9.76 0.22 0.31
CA LEU A 19 10.66 0.37 1.46
C LEU A 19 10.53 -0.79 2.45
N LEU A 20 9.30 -1.21 2.72
CA LEU A 20 9.01 -2.34 3.59
C LEU A 20 9.51 -3.66 2.98
N ILE A 21 9.37 -3.87 1.68
CA ILE A 21 9.92 -5.05 0.98
C ILE A 21 11.46 -5.07 1.08
N LEU A 22 12.12 -3.93 0.85
CA LEU A 22 13.58 -3.82 1.00
C LEU A 22 14.01 -4.13 2.44
N TRP A 23 13.27 -3.63 3.43
CA TRP A 23 13.52 -3.96 4.83
C TRP A 23 13.34 -5.46 5.09
N GLN A 24 12.26 -6.08 4.60
CA GLN A 24 12.05 -7.52 4.75
C GLN A 24 13.21 -8.36 4.16
N LEU A 25 13.74 -7.95 3.00
CA LEU A 25 14.89 -8.60 2.35
C LEU A 25 16.17 -8.47 3.18
N ASN A 26 16.44 -7.29 3.74
CA ASN A 26 17.66 -7.03 4.52
C ASN A 26 17.66 -7.74 5.89
N PHE A 27 16.49 -7.90 6.52
CA PHE A 27 16.36 -8.51 7.84
C PHE A 27 16.02 -10.01 7.81
N GLY A 28 15.94 -10.63 6.62
CA GLY A 28 15.78 -12.08 6.48
C GLY A 28 14.44 -12.63 6.96
N PHE A 29 13.35 -11.88 6.76
CA PHE A 29 12.00 -12.34 7.13
C PHE A 29 11.62 -13.63 6.38
N LYS A 30 10.75 -14.45 7.00
CA LYS A 30 10.18 -15.63 6.31
C LYS A 30 9.45 -15.17 5.04
N LEU A 31 9.75 -15.81 3.91
CA LEU A 31 9.20 -15.51 2.58
C LEU A 31 7.67 -15.39 2.55
N ILE A 32 6.96 -16.08 3.44
CA ILE A 32 5.49 -16.03 3.53
C ILE A 32 4.93 -14.66 3.95
N TYR A 33 5.71 -13.83 4.65
CA TYR A 33 5.26 -12.49 5.06
C TYR A 33 5.31 -11.47 3.93
N MET A 34 6.12 -11.70 2.89
CA MET A 34 6.18 -10.81 1.72
C MET A 34 4.85 -10.74 0.95
N PRO A 35 4.21 -11.85 0.53
CA PRO A 35 2.94 -11.78 -0.19
C PRO A 35 1.82 -11.24 0.69
N ALA A 36 1.81 -11.55 2.00
CA ALA A 36 0.81 -11.02 2.92
C ALA A 36 0.86 -9.48 3.05
N LEU A 37 2.06 -8.91 3.21
CA LEU A 37 2.22 -7.46 3.29
C LEU A 37 2.05 -6.77 1.94
N THR A 38 2.41 -7.44 0.85
CA THR A 38 2.12 -6.96 -0.51
C THR A 38 0.61 -6.87 -0.74
N LEU A 39 -0.15 -7.90 -0.36
CA LEU A 39 -1.62 -7.88 -0.42
C LEU A 39 -2.21 -6.77 0.46
N ALA A 40 -1.69 -6.57 1.66
CA ALA A 40 -2.12 -5.45 2.51
C ALA A 40 -1.90 -4.10 1.82
N GLY A 41 -0.74 -3.90 1.20
CA GLY A 41 -0.44 -2.71 0.38
C GLY A 41 -1.40 -2.52 -0.79
N VAL A 42 -1.72 -3.60 -1.50
CA VAL A 42 -2.70 -3.59 -2.60
C VAL A 42 -4.09 -3.18 -2.09
N VAL A 43 -4.53 -3.69 -0.95
CA VAL A 43 -5.82 -3.31 -0.34
C VAL A 43 -5.82 -1.83 0.04
N VAL A 44 -4.76 -1.33 0.67
CA VAL A 44 -4.63 0.11 1.00
C VAL A 44 -4.67 0.97 -0.26
N PHE A 45 -3.96 0.57 -1.31
CA PHE A 45 -3.97 1.27 -2.59
C PHE A 45 -5.36 1.26 -3.23
N TRP A 46 -6.08 0.14 -3.17
CA TRP A 46 -7.43 -0.01 -3.69
C TRP A 46 -8.44 0.86 -2.93
N ILE A 47 -8.34 0.93 -1.60
CA ILE A 47 -9.16 1.84 -0.78
C ILE A 47 -8.87 3.29 -1.19
N GLY A 48 -7.60 3.65 -1.33
CA GLY A 48 -7.19 4.98 -1.81
C GLY A 48 -7.78 5.31 -3.19
N HIS A 49 -7.77 4.34 -4.11
CA HIS A 49 -8.37 4.47 -5.43
C HIS A 49 -9.88 4.71 -5.36
N ARG A 50 -10.60 3.90 -4.59
CA ARG A 50 -12.05 4.02 -4.44
C ARG A 50 -12.49 5.29 -3.71
N LEU A 51 -11.61 5.88 -2.90
CA LEU A 51 -11.84 7.18 -2.26
C LEU A 51 -11.59 8.37 -3.20
N ARG A 52 -10.77 8.17 -4.25
CA ARG A 52 -10.54 9.16 -5.32
C ARG A 52 -11.63 9.11 -6.39
N ASP A 53 -12.21 7.94 -6.65
CA ASP A 53 -13.32 7.83 -7.58
C ASP A 53 -14.57 8.55 -7.03
N PRO A 54 -15.05 9.61 -7.71
CA PRO A 54 -16.34 10.16 -7.38
C PRO A 54 -17.39 9.08 -7.69
N VAL A 55 -18.19 8.73 -6.68
CA VAL A 55 -19.40 7.92 -6.89
C VAL A 55 -20.24 8.68 -7.91
N LYS A 56 -20.31 8.11 -9.12
CA LYS A 56 -21.11 8.64 -10.21
C LYS A 56 -22.57 8.32 -9.98
#